data_AF-A0A923MB47-F1
#
_entry.id   AF-A0A923MB47-F1
#
_cell.length_a   1.000
_cell.length_b   1.000
_cell.length_c   1.000
_cell.angle_alpha   90.00
_cell.angle_beta   90.00
_cell.angle_gamma   90.00
#
_symmetry.space_group_name_H-M   'P 1'
#
loop_
_entity.id
_entity.type
_entity.pdbx_description
1 polymer ?
#
loop_
_entity_poly.entity_id
_entity_poly.type
_entity_poly.pdbx_seq_one_letter_code
_entity_poly.pdbx_strand_id
1 'polypeptide(L)'
;MNTEHITQFAHQVVDGFDTTAHTVIGAWKDGGERLGAIAKQRWDAALKESAPQLDAETKKNAQHARAVFGGYYTRGIELSAGGATVAVDTVVQVARTAIDRAAAWKQARA
;
A
#
# COMPACT_ATOMS: atom_id res chain seq x y z
N MET A 1 -37.50 -8.18 -7.92
CA MET A 1 -36.04 -8.22 -8.19
C MET A 1 -35.63 -9.68 -8.31
N ASN A 2 -35.10 -10.11 -9.46
CA ASN A 2 -34.68 -11.51 -9.69
C ASN A 2 -33.26 -11.74 -9.14
N THR A 3 -32.91 -13.00 -8.87
CA THR A 3 -31.60 -13.47 -8.40
C THR A 3 -30.43 -12.86 -9.17
N GLU A 4 -30.54 -12.79 -10.48
CA GLU A 4 -29.48 -12.24 -11.35
C GLU A 4 -29.15 -10.78 -11.01
N HIS A 5 -30.17 -9.95 -10.77
CA HIS A 5 -29.96 -8.55 -10.39
C HIS A 5 -29.33 -8.42 -9.00
N ILE A 6 -29.64 -9.33 -8.07
CA ILE A 6 -29.04 -9.35 -6.73
C ILE A 6 -27.57 -9.78 -6.81
N THR A 7 -27.27 -10.84 -7.57
CA THR A 7 -25.90 -11.32 -7.80
C THR A 7 -25.05 -10.26 -8.47
N GLN A 8 -25.58 -9.61 -9.51
CA GLN A 8 -24.90 -8.52 -10.21
C GLN A 8 -24.63 -7.33 -9.27
N PHE A 9 -25.63 -6.92 -8.48
CA PHE A 9 -25.45 -5.85 -7.50
C PHE A 9 -24.40 -6.20 -6.45
N ALA A 10 -24.39 -7.45 -5.95
CA ALA A 10 -23.40 -7.89 -4.98
C ALA A 10 -21.97 -7.84 -5.55
N HIS A 11 -21.77 -8.27 -6.79
CA HIS A 11 -20.48 -8.13 -7.48
C HIS A 11 -20.07 -6.66 -7.64
N GLN A 12 -20.99 -5.79 -8.07
CA GLN A 12 -20.70 -4.35 -8.19
C GLN A 12 -20.27 -3.71 -6.87
N VAL A 13 -20.88 -4.10 -5.75
CA VAL A 13 -20.46 -3.62 -4.42
C VAL A 13 -19.03 -4.09 -4.11
N VAL A 14 -18.72 -5.38 -4.32
CA VAL A 14 -17.37 -5.92 -4.10
C VAL A 14 -16.33 -5.24 -4.98
N ASP A 15 -16.64 -5.00 -6.26
CA ASP A 15 -15.74 -4.32 -7.20
C ASP A 15 -15.52 -2.85 -6.82
N GLY A 16 -16.54 -2.19 -6.26
CA GLY A 16 -16.42 -0.84 -5.72
C GLY A 16 -15.49 -0.77 -4.51
N PHE A 17 -15.56 -1.75 -3.61
CA PHE A 17 -14.63 -1.89 -2.49
C PHE A 17 -13.21 -2.18 -2.98
N ASP A 18 -13.06 -3.11 -3.91
CA ASP A 18 -11.78 -3.48 -4.53
C ASP A 18 -11.05 -2.25 -5.09
N THR A 19 -11.76 -1.48 -5.94
CA THR A 19 -11.23 -0.25 -6.56
C THR A 19 -10.83 0.79 -5.50
N THR A 20 -11.69 1.00 -4.50
CA THR A 20 -11.45 1.98 -3.45
C THR A 20 -10.25 1.61 -2.59
N ALA A 21 -10.16 0.34 -2.19
CA ALA A 21 -9.06 -0.17 -1.38
C ALA A 21 -7.72 -0.02 -2.11
N HIS A 22 -7.66 -0.40 -3.39
CA HIS A 22 -6.46 -0.23 -4.21
C HIS A 22 -6.06 1.24 -4.39
N THR A 23 -7.04 2.13 -4.58
CA THR A 23 -6.78 3.57 -4.66
C THR A 23 -6.17 4.11 -3.37
N VAL A 24 -6.72 3.72 -2.21
CA VAL A 24 -6.22 4.16 -0.91
C VAL A 24 -4.83 3.59 -0.60
N ILE A 25 -4.58 2.32 -0.93
CA ILE A 25 -3.25 1.70 -0.78
C ILE A 25 -2.22 2.42 -1.66
N GLY A 26 -2.58 2.74 -2.91
CA GLY A 26 -1.73 3.53 -3.80
C GLY A 26 -1.41 4.91 -3.23
N ALA A 27 -2.44 5.65 -2.79
CA ALA A 27 -2.26 6.96 -2.18
C ALA A 27 -1.39 6.92 -0.91
N TRP A 28 -1.53 5.87 -0.11
CA TRP A 28 -0.70 5.64 1.07
C TRP A 28 0.77 5.43 0.69
N LYS A 29 1.04 4.62 -0.34
CA LYS A 29 2.38 4.37 -0.86
C LYS A 29 3.01 5.67 -1.38
N ASP A 30 2.32 6.36 -2.28
CA ASP A 30 2.80 7.61 -2.89
C ASP A 30 3.08 8.69 -1.82
N GLY A 31 2.18 8.81 -0.84
CA GLY A 31 2.35 9.71 0.30
C GLY A 31 3.57 9.35 1.14
N GLY A 32 3.76 8.06 1.44
CA GLY A 32 4.92 7.55 2.17
C GLY A 32 6.24 7.85 1.44
N GLU A 33 6.30 7.60 0.13
CA GLU A 33 7.47 7.87 -0.70
C GLU A 33 7.82 9.37 -0.71
N ARG A 34 6.81 10.24 -0.84
CA ARG A 34 6.98 11.70 -0.76
C ARG A 34 7.54 12.13 0.59
N LEU A 35 7.03 11.59 1.69
CA LEU A 35 7.57 11.87 3.03
C LEU A 35 9.02 11.43 3.17
N GLY A 36 9.38 10.26 2.62
CA GLY A 36 10.76 9.78 2.57
C GLY A 36 11.70 10.70 1.80
N ALA A 37 11.24 11.22 0.65
CA ALA A 37 12.00 12.19 -0.15
C ALA A 37 12.23 13.50 0.60
N ILE A 38 11.20 14.02 1.29
CA ILE A 38 11.31 15.23 2.11
C ILE A 38 12.29 15.02 3.28
N ALA A 39 12.19 13.87 3.97
CA ALA A 39 13.10 13.54 5.06
C ALA A 39 14.56 13.45 4.58
N LYS A 40 14.79 12.81 3.44
CA LYS A 40 16.10 12.72 2.77
C LYS A 40 16.67 14.11 2.49
N GLN A 41 15.87 15.00 1.87
CA GLN A 41 16.28 16.36 1.55
C GLN A 41 16.63 17.17 2.80
N ARG A 42 15.81 17.07 3.86
CA ARG A 42 16.07 17.76 5.13
C ARG A 42 17.35 17.26 5.80
N TRP A 43 17.58 15.94 5.80
CA TRP A 43 18.83 15.37 6.31
C TRP A 43 20.04 15.91 5.56
N ASP A 44 19.98 15.92 4.23
CA ASP A 44 21.09 16.41 3.40
C ASP A 44 21.39 17.89 3.64
N ALA A 45 20.35 18.71 3.77
CA ALA A 45 20.50 20.13 4.09
C ALA A 45 21.18 20.33 5.45
N ALA A 46 20.68 19.65 6.50
CA ALA A 46 21.25 19.72 7.83
C ALA A 46 22.71 19.24 7.87
N LEU A 47 23.02 18.11 7.22
CA LEU A 47 24.39 17.59 7.16
C LEU A 47 25.33 18.55 6.42
N LYS A 48 24.85 19.20 5.36
CA LYS A 48 25.63 20.21 4.63
C LYS A 48 25.91 21.45 5.48
N GLU A 49 24.92 21.92 6.23
CA GLU A 49 25.05 23.07 7.13
C GLU A 49 26.01 22.77 8.29
N SER A 50 25.93 21.58 8.88
CA SER A 50 26.81 21.16 9.98
C SER A 50 28.20 20.70 9.50
N ALA A 51 28.40 20.43 8.21
CA ALA A 51 29.64 19.87 7.67
C ALA A 51 30.95 20.57 8.08
N PRO A 52 31.03 21.91 8.27
CA PRO A 52 32.25 22.57 8.73
C PRO A 52 32.65 22.22 10.17
N GLN A 53 31.69 21.79 10.99
CA GLN A 53 31.87 21.53 12.43
C GLN A 53 32.12 20.04 12.73
N LEU A 54 32.01 19.18 11.72
CA LEU A 54 32.12 17.74 11.86
C LEU A 54 33.47 17.25 11.31
N ASP A 55 34.04 16.22 11.95
CA ASP A 55 35.16 15.48 11.38
C ASP A 55 34.72 14.61 10.18
N ALA A 56 35.70 14.04 9.47
CA ALA A 56 35.45 13.24 8.28
C ALA A 56 34.69 11.94 8.59
N GLU A 57 34.96 11.31 9.74
CA GLU A 57 34.34 10.06 10.14
C GLU A 57 32.86 10.25 10.47
N THR A 58 32.53 11.30 11.20
CA THR A 58 31.16 11.68 11.55
C THR A 58 30.34 11.99 10.30
N LYS A 59 30.91 12.71 9.32
CA LYS A 59 30.25 12.93 8.02
C LYS A 59 29.95 11.62 7.31
N LYS A 60 30.93 10.71 7.25
CA LYS A 60 30.77 9.39 6.64
C LYS A 60 29.70 8.56 7.35
N ASN A 61 29.72 8.54 8.67
CA ASN A 61 28.76 7.79 9.49
C ASN A 61 27.34 8.37 9.34
N ALA A 62 27.19 9.69 9.29
CA ALA A 62 25.89 10.33 9.05
C ALA A 62 25.32 10.03 7.65
N GLN A 63 26.18 9.98 6.62
CA GLN A 63 25.78 9.55 5.28
C GLN A 63 25.35 8.09 5.25
N HIS A 64 26.10 7.21 5.92
CA HIS A 64 25.78 5.79 6.01
C HIS A 64 24.46 5.57 6.76
N ALA A 65 24.27 6.21 7.92
CA ALA A 65 23.04 6.14 8.69
C ALA A 65 21.83 6.56 7.84
N ARG A 66 21.91 7.67 7.12
CA ARG A 66 20.85 8.11 6.20
C ARG A 66 20.53 7.05 5.15
N ALA A 67 21.53 6.41 4.55
CA ALA A 67 21.32 5.39 3.54
C ALA A 67 20.62 4.16 4.13
N VAL A 68 21.05 3.71 5.32
CA VAL A 68 20.46 2.55 6.01
C VAL A 68 19.02 2.83 6.43
N PHE A 69 18.76 3.92 7.17
CA PHE A 69 17.42 4.26 7.62
C PHE A 69 16.48 4.58 6.45
N GLY A 70 16.98 5.29 5.43
CA GLY A 70 16.23 5.54 4.21
C GLY A 70 15.84 4.25 3.49
N GLY A 71 16.77 3.29 3.39
CA GLY A 71 16.51 1.98 2.81
C GLY A 71 15.44 1.20 3.57
N TYR A 72 15.52 1.16 4.91
CA TYR A 72 14.49 0.51 5.74
C TYR A 72 13.12 1.19 5.59
N TYR A 73 13.09 2.52 5.55
CA TYR A 73 11.85 3.27 5.36
C TYR A 73 11.19 2.95 4.02
N THR A 74 11.93 2.99 2.91
CA THR A 74 11.42 2.63 1.58
C THR A 74 10.92 1.19 1.55
N ARG A 75 11.69 0.25 2.07
CA ARG A 75 11.28 -1.17 2.12
C ARG A 75 10.05 -1.38 2.99
N GLY A 76 9.93 -0.66 4.10
CA GLY A 76 8.75 -0.66 4.95
C GLY A 76 7.51 -0.25 4.18
N ILE A 77 7.62 0.81 3.36
CA ILE A 77 6.54 1.26 2.49
C ILE A 77 6.12 0.18 1.49
N GLU A 78 7.08 -0.36 0.76
CA GLU A 78 6.79 -1.40 -0.23
C GLU A 78 6.11 -2.63 0.39
N LEU A 79 6.62 -3.09 1.55
CA LEU A 79 6.10 -4.27 2.23
C LEU A 79 4.66 -4.08 2.71
N SER A 80 4.32 -2.95 3.33
CA SER A 80 2.96 -2.76 3.82
C SER A 80 1.96 -2.43 2.72
N ALA A 81 2.36 -1.67 1.68
CA ALA A 81 1.47 -1.47 0.52
C ALA A 81 1.22 -2.79 -0.21
N GLY A 82 2.28 -3.53 -0.53
CA GLY A 82 2.17 -4.83 -1.21
C GLY A 82 1.42 -5.86 -0.37
N GLY A 83 1.68 -5.92 0.93
CA GLY A 83 0.96 -6.79 1.85
C GLY A 83 -0.53 -6.45 1.94
N ALA A 84 -0.87 -5.16 1.98
CA ALA A 84 -2.26 -4.71 1.96
C ALA A 84 -2.97 -5.06 0.64
N THR A 85 -2.30 -4.89 -0.51
CA THR A 85 -2.81 -5.32 -1.82
C THR A 85 -3.15 -6.81 -1.81
N VAL A 86 -2.20 -7.67 -1.41
CA VAL A 86 -2.42 -9.13 -1.36
C VAL A 86 -3.60 -9.49 -0.45
N ALA A 87 -3.71 -8.84 0.71
CA ALA A 87 -4.82 -9.07 1.63
C ALA A 87 -6.18 -8.68 1.03
N VAL A 88 -6.26 -7.50 0.38
CA VAL A 88 -7.46 -7.03 -0.31
C VAL A 88 -7.84 -7.97 -1.44
N ASP A 89 -6.91 -8.30 -2.33
CA ASP A 89 -7.12 -9.21 -3.46
C ASP A 89 -7.70 -10.55 -2.99
N THR A 90 -7.12 -11.10 -1.93
CA THR A 90 -7.55 -12.38 -1.37
C THR A 90 -9.00 -12.30 -0.87
N VAL A 91 -9.33 -11.27 -0.09
CA VAL A 91 -10.68 -11.09 0.47
C VAL A 91 -11.71 -10.84 -0.62
N VAL A 92 -11.38 -10.00 -1.61
CA VAL A 92 -12.23 -9.71 -2.78
C VAL A 92 -12.49 -10.98 -3.58
N GLN A 93 -11.47 -11.78 -3.85
CA GLN A 93 -11.61 -13.03 -4.58
C GLN A 93 -12.50 -14.04 -3.83
N VAL A 94 -12.33 -14.14 -2.51
CA VAL A 94 -13.19 -15.00 -1.67
C VAL A 94 -14.64 -14.51 -1.72
N ALA A 95 -14.88 -13.20 -1.65
CA ALA A 95 -16.22 -12.61 -1.72
C ALA A 95 -16.89 -12.88 -3.08
N ARG A 96 -16.19 -12.64 -4.20
CA ARG A 96 -16.68 -12.96 -5.55
C ARG A 96 -17.06 -14.44 -5.67
N THR A 97 -16.18 -15.33 -5.20
CA THR A 97 -16.42 -16.79 -5.21
C THR A 97 -17.64 -17.19 -4.38
N ALA A 98 -17.86 -16.54 -3.22
CA ALA A 98 -19.00 -16.82 -2.37
C ALA A 98 -20.33 -16.38 -3.02
N ILE A 99 -20.33 -15.23 -3.70
CA ILE A 99 -21.47 -14.74 -4.47
C ILE A 99 -21.85 -15.73 -5.58
N ASP A 100 -20.86 -16.19 -6.35
CA ASP A 100 -21.07 -17.14 -7.45
C ASP A 100 -21.61 -18.48 -6.94
N ARG A 101 -21.06 -19.01 -5.83
CA ARG A 101 -21.56 -20.24 -5.20
C ARG A 101 -22.99 -20.10 -4.71
N ALA A 102 -23.35 -18.97 -4.10
CA ALA A 102 -24.71 -18.72 -3.63
C ALA A 102 -25.71 -18.64 -4.80
N ALA A 103 -25.32 -17.98 -5.91
CA ALA A 103 -26.14 -17.91 -7.12
C ALA A 103 -26.37 -19.30 -7.72
N ALA A 104 -25.30 -20.09 -7.90
CA ALA A 104 -25.39 -21.46 -8.42
C ALA A 104 -26.25 -22.37 -7.53
N TRP A 105 -26.08 -22.27 -6.21
CA TRP A 105 -26.89 -23.04 -5.24
C TRP A 105 -28.39 -22.73 -5.34
N LYS A 106 -28.75 -21.46 -5.57
CA LYS A 106 -30.14 -21.06 -5.75
C LYS A 106 -30.69 -21.53 -7.10
N GLN A 107 -29.91 -21.46 -8.18
CA GLN A 107 -30.31 -21.98 -9.49
C GLN A 107 -30.56 -23.49 -9.46
N ALA A 108 -29.73 -24.26 -8.76
CA ALA A 108 -29.90 -25.72 -8.63
C ALA A 108 -31.15 -26.15 -7.82
N ARG A 109 -31.79 -25.21 -7.11
CA ARG A 109 -32.99 -25.43 -6.28
C ARG A 109 -34.25 -24.77 -6.83
N ALA A 110 -34.12 -23.98 -7.90
CA ALA A 110 -35.22 -23.35 -8.61
C ALA A 110 -35.73 -24.28 -9.72
#